data_AF-U9T4K6-F1
#
_entry.id   AF-U9T4K6-F1
#
_cell.length_a   1.000
_cell.length_b   1.000
_cell.length_c   1.000
_cell.angle_alpha   90.00
_cell.angle_beta   90.00
_cell.angle_gamma   90.00
#
_symmetry.space_group_name_H-M   'P 1'
#
loop_
_entity.id
_entity.type
_entity.pdbx_description
1 polymer ?
#
loop_
_entity_poly.entity_id
_entity_poly.type
_entity_poly.pdbx_seq_one_letter_code
_entity_poly.pdbx_strand_id
1 'polypeptide(L)'
;MCMIHEYKTSLVGYLDDTTWFGSSSEQINEKLSIANLFYSFTNIKINVDEYKVLTNISKRNKTVTLNINGLPHEALNQGERILGLYINASNRSQPTLKKGKQIIVIPKLEYIFQHTILNWKQCQQLMVPLKKLFKNRLILLVNTPDNVIYNHIFQNINNFYDIQVKAQLNSLGALFNTLILRQLAIQKIHNVGKEIWYPTIPYNIKKYTKKIRKPTYLTKSLEF
;
A
#
# COMPACT_ATOMS: atom_id res chain seq x y z
N MET A 1 -21.25 6.13 7.17
CA MET A 1 -21.66 5.58 5.86
C MET A 1 -20.40 5.38 5.03
N CYS A 2 -19.87 4.16 4.93
CA CYS A 2 -18.66 3.90 4.15
C CYS A 2 -19.10 3.55 2.73
N MET A 3 -18.83 4.43 1.77
CA MET A 3 -19.13 4.20 0.35
C MET A 3 -18.17 3.15 -0.17
N ILE A 4 -18.64 1.91 -0.31
CA ILE A 4 -17.90 0.87 -1.02
C ILE A 4 -18.12 1.14 -2.51
N HIS A 5 -17.10 1.67 -3.18
CA HIS A 5 -17.12 1.76 -4.64
C HIS A 5 -16.78 0.37 -5.21
N GLU A 6 -17.79 -0.25 -5.81
CA GLU A 6 -17.62 -1.51 -6.54
C GLU A 6 -17.15 -1.17 -7.96
N TYR A 7 -15.87 -1.41 -8.23
CA TYR A 7 -15.31 -1.23 -9.56
C TYR A 7 -15.45 -2.54 -10.34
N LYS A 8 -16.13 -2.49 -11.49
CA LYS A 8 -16.21 -3.61 -12.43
C LYS A 8 -14.93 -3.64 -13.27
N THR A 9 -13.90 -4.31 -12.78
CA THR A 9 -12.61 -4.42 -13.49
C THR A 9 -12.65 -5.59 -14.47
N SER A 10 -12.50 -5.30 -15.77
CA SER A 10 -12.47 -6.30 -16.84
C SER A 10 -11.05 -6.71 -17.28
N LEU A 11 -10.06 -5.88 -16.96
CA LEU A 11 -8.65 -6.03 -17.30
C LEU A 11 -7.81 -5.47 -16.16
N VAL A 12 -6.77 -6.20 -15.75
CA VAL A 12 -5.70 -5.72 -14.88
C VAL A 12 -4.38 -5.95 -15.59
N GLY A 13 -3.58 -4.90 -15.72
CA GLY A 13 -2.26 -4.97 -16.31
C GLY A 13 -1.20 -4.40 -15.37
N TYR A 14 -0.03 -5.02 -15.34
CA TYR A 14 1.17 -4.49 -14.71
C TYR A 14 2.33 -4.70 -15.68
N LEU A 15 2.80 -3.60 -16.30
CA LEU A 15 3.78 -3.65 -17.39
C LEU A 15 3.27 -4.52 -18.56
N ASP A 16 3.99 -5.60 -18.88
CA ASP A 16 3.69 -6.58 -19.92
C ASP A 16 2.72 -7.68 -19.46
N ASP A 17 2.66 -7.96 -18.16
CA ASP A 17 1.72 -8.92 -17.58
C ASP A 17 0.28 -8.38 -17.60
N THR A 18 -0.59 -9.03 -18.37
CA THR A 18 -2.01 -8.68 -18.46
C THR A 18 -2.91 -9.84 -18.02
N THR A 19 -3.93 -9.53 -17.24
CA THR A 19 -4.94 -10.48 -16.75
C THR A 19 -6.33 -10.00 -17.13
N TRP A 20 -7.02 -10.80 -17.94
CA TRP A 20 -8.38 -10.52 -18.39
C TRP A 20 -9.40 -11.25 -17.53
N PHE A 21 -10.50 -10.57 -17.20
CA PHE A 21 -11.62 -11.14 -16.47
C PHE A 21 -12.87 -11.16 -17.36
N GLY A 22 -13.58 -12.29 -17.36
CA GLY A 22 -14.84 -12.45 -18.07
C GLY A 22 -15.77 -13.40 -17.34
N SER A 23 -17.07 -13.22 -17.53
CA SER A 23 -18.10 -14.09 -16.97
C SER A 23 -18.35 -15.35 -17.80
N SER A 24 -17.96 -15.35 -19.08
CA SER A 24 -18.08 -16.48 -20.00
C SER A 24 -16.84 -16.59 -20.91
N SER A 25 -16.64 -17.77 -21.50
CA SER A 25 -15.61 -18.02 -22.51
C SER A 25 -15.78 -17.13 -23.74
N GLU A 26 -17.02 -16.95 -24.20
CA GLU A 26 -17.38 -16.11 -25.34
C GLU A 26 -16.96 -14.66 -25.13
N GLN A 27 -17.22 -14.09 -23.95
CA GLN A 27 -16.84 -12.72 -23.62
C GLN A 27 -15.31 -12.54 -23.58
N ILE A 28 -14.57 -13.56 -23.13
CA ILE A 28 -13.11 -13.53 -23.12
C ILE A 28 -12.59 -13.60 -24.56
N ASN A 29 -13.16 -14.46 -25.40
CA ASN A 29 -12.77 -14.60 -26.81
C ASN A 29 -13.04 -13.31 -27.60
N GLU A 30 -14.16 -12.64 -27.36
CA GLU A 30 -14.47 -11.35 -27.98
C GLU A 30 -13.43 -10.28 -27.59
N LYS A 31 -13.11 -10.19 -26.29
CA LYS A 31 -12.08 -9.26 -25.80
C LYS A 31 -10.69 -9.57 -26.36
N LEU A 32 -10.33 -10.85 -26.44
CA LEU A 32 -9.06 -11.29 -27.02
C LEU A 32 -9.00 -10.98 -28.52
N SER A 33 -10.08 -11.19 -29.27
CA SER A 33 -10.21 -10.81 -30.67
C SER A 33 -9.91 -9.31 -30.88
N ILE A 34 -10.54 -8.44 -30.09
CA ILE A 34 -10.31 -6.99 -30.13
C ILE A 34 -8.86 -6.66 -29.76
N ALA A 35 -8.31 -7.31 -28.73
CA ALA A 35 -6.94 -7.09 -28.31
C ALA A 35 -5.95 -7.48 -29.42
N ASN A 36 -6.13 -8.62 -30.08
CA ASN A 36 -5.28 -9.05 -31.20
C ASN A 36 -5.32 -8.07 -32.37
N LEU A 37 -6.50 -7.54 -32.71
CA LEU A 37 -6.61 -6.49 -33.72
C LEU A 37 -5.76 -5.27 -33.33
N PHE A 38 -5.82 -4.83 -32.08
CA PHE A 38 -5.00 -3.73 -31.58
C PHE A 38 -3.50 -4.05 -31.61
N TYR A 39 -3.10 -5.25 -31.21
CA TYR A 39 -1.69 -5.65 -31.22
C TYR A 39 -1.13 -5.74 -32.63
N SER A 40 -1.92 -6.25 -33.59
CA SER A 40 -1.53 -6.27 -35.01
C SER A 40 -1.39 -4.86 -35.58
N PHE A 41 -2.30 -3.95 -35.22
CA PHE A 41 -2.25 -2.55 -35.63
C PHE A 41 -1.03 -1.82 -35.07
N THR A 42 -0.67 -2.09 -33.81
CA THR A 42 0.46 -1.47 -33.12
C THR A 42 1.80 -2.18 -33.32
N ASN A 43 1.82 -3.27 -34.10
CA ASN A 43 2.99 -4.12 -34.34
C ASN A 43 3.64 -4.65 -33.04
N ILE A 44 2.82 -4.90 -32.02
CA ILE A 44 3.24 -5.51 -30.75
C ILE A 44 3.18 -7.02 -30.91
N LYS A 45 4.31 -7.70 -30.69
CA LYS A 45 4.39 -9.17 -30.70
C LYS A 45 3.96 -9.71 -29.34
N ILE A 46 3.02 -10.65 -29.36
CA ILE A 46 2.50 -11.30 -28.16
C ILE A 46 3.03 -12.73 -28.11
N ASN A 47 3.39 -13.18 -26.91
CA ASN A 47 3.77 -14.56 -26.66
C ASN A 47 2.52 -15.39 -26.32
N VAL A 48 1.92 -16.03 -27.32
CA VAL A 48 0.67 -16.81 -27.16
C VAL A 48 0.90 -18.04 -26.28
N ASP A 49 2.09 -18.64 -26.32
CA ASP A 49 2.44 -19.84 -25.57
C ASP A 49 2.45 -19.64 -24.05
N GLU A 50 2.59 -18.39 -23.60
CA GLU A 50 2.56 -18.04 -22.18
C GLU A 50 1.15 -17.76 -21.65
N TYR A 51 0.13 -17.78 -22.50
CA TYR A 51 -1.24 -17.62 -22.02
C TYR A 51 -1.66 -18.78 -21.13
N LYS A 52 -2.07 -18.43 -19.92
CA LYS A 52 -2.61 -19.39 -18.96
C LYS A 52 -4.07 -19.05 -18.70
N VAL A 53 -4.93 -20.04 -18.94
CA VAL A 53 -6.37 -19.91 -18.74
C VAL A 53 -6.74 -20.53 -17.40
N LEU A 54 -7.36 -19.75 -16.53
CA LEU A 54 -7.85 -20.22 -15.23
C LEU A 54 -9.38 -20.24 -15.24
N THR A 55 -9.98 -21.32 -14.71
CA THR A 55 -11.44 -21.45 -14.61
C THR A 55 -11.89 -21.76 -13.18
N ASN A 56 -12.97 -21.12 -12.75
CA ASN A 56 -13.63 -21.38 -11.46
C ASN A 56 -14.72 -22.46 -11.57
N ILE A 57 -14.82 -23.15 -12.70
CA ILE A 57 -15.81 -24.22 -12.88
C ILE A 57 -15.28 -25.48 -12.17
N SER A 58 -16.02 -25.96 -11.17
CA SER A 58 -15.72 -27.20 -10.45
C SER A 58 -15.57 -28.38 -11.41
N LYS A 59 -14.58 -29.25 -11.17
CA LYS A 59 -14.15 -30.42 -11.97
C LYS A 59 -15.23 -31.45 -12.36
N ARG A 60 -16.53 -31.20 -12.14
CA ARG A 60 -17.62 -32.11 -12.50
C ARG A 60 -17.98 -32.06 -14.00
N ASN A 61 -16.98 -32.22 -14.86
CA ASN A 61 -17.11 -32.59 -16.29
C ASN A 61 -17.25 -31.42 -17.28
N LYS A 62 -16.18 -30.65 -17.49
CA LYS A 62 -15.81 -30.06 -18.80
C LYS A 62 -14.42 -29.41 -18.71
N THR A 63 -13.47 -29.90 -19.50
CA THR A 63 -12.31 -29.11 -19.90
C THR A 63 -12.84 -27.95 -20.72
N VAL A 64 -12.81 -26.73 -20.16
CA VAL A 64 -13.13 -25.54 -20.95
C VAL A 64 -11.90 -25.28 -21.82
N THR A 65 -12.01 -25.56 -23.11
CA THR A 65 -11.02 -25.16 -24.10
C THR A 65 -11.36 -23.75 -24.57
N LEU A 66 -10.45 -22.81 -24.37
CA LEU A 66 -10.55 -21.50 -25.01
C LEU A 66 -9.74 -21.55 -26.29
N ASN A 67 -10.37 -21.24 -27.41
CA ASN A 67 -9.67 -21.14 -28.68
C ASN A 67 -9.09 -19.73 -28.81
N ILE A 68 -7.83 -19.56 -28.40
CA ILE A 68 -7.12 -18.29 -28.50
C ILE A 68 -6.29 -18.37 -29.77
N ASN A 69 -6.58 -17.49 -30.73
CA ASN A 69 -5.83 -17.37 -31.99
C ASN A 69 -5.79 -18.67 -32.82
N GLY A 70 -6.81 -19.52 -32.71
CA GLY A 70 -6.87 -20.80 -33.42
C GLY A 70 -6.18 -21.98 -32.71
N LEU A 71 -5.61 -21.75 -31.52
CA LEU A 71 -5.03 -22.80 -30.68
C LEU A 71 -5.92 -23.09 -29.45
N PRO A 72 -6.30 -24.35 -29.20
CA PRO A 72 -7.04 -24.73 -28.01
C PRO A 72 -6.13 -24.64 -26.78
N HIS A 73 -6.41 -23.71 -25.88
CA HIS A 73 -5.77 -23.63 -24.57
C HIS A 73 -6.67 -24.30 -23.53
N GLU A 74 -6.13 -25.31 -22.86
CA GLU A 74 -6.85 -26.02 -21.79
C GLU A 74 -6.87 -25.17 -20.51
N ALA A 75 -8.07 -24.94 -19.97
CA ALA A 75 -8.21 -24.23 -18.71
C ALA A 75 -7.63 -25.06 -17.54
N LEU A 76 -6.60 -24.52 -16.89
CA LEU A 76 -6.00 -25.13 -15.72
C LEU A 76 -6.93 -24.94 -14.51
N ASN A 77 -7.26 -26.06 -13.87
CA ASN A 77 -7.95 -26.08 -12.57
C ASN A 77 -6.99 -25.85 -11.38
N GLN A 78 -5.73 -25.56 -11.67
CA GLN A 78 -4.68 -25.28 -10.69
C GLN A 78 -4.52 -23.77 -10.56
N GLY A 79 -4.09 -23.30 -9.39
CA GLY A 79 -3.85 -21.87 -9.17
C GLY A 79 -2.53 -21.41 -9.79
N GLU A 80 -2.41 -20.11 -10.01
CA GLU A 80 -1.23 -19.49 -10.60
C GLU A 80 -0.76 -18.28 -9.79
N ARG A 81 0.54 -17.95 -9.89
CA ARG A 81 1.06 -16.72 -9.30
C ARG A 81 0.85 -15.56 -10.27
N ILE A 82 0.04 -14.60 -9.86
CA ILE A 82 -0.13 -13.32 -10.56
C ILE A 82 0.47 -12.25 -9.65
N LEU A 83 1.49 -11.53 -10.13
CA LEU A 83 2.19 -10.46 -9.39
C LEU A 83 2.66 -10.90 -7.98
N GLY A 84 3.16 -12.14 -7.88
CA GLY A 84 3.64 -12.72 -6.63
C GLY A 84 2.55 -13.28 -5.69
N LEU A 85 1.27 -13.16 -6.05
CA LEU A 85 0.13 -13.70 -5.30
C LEU A 85 -0.36 -15.00 -5.94
N TYR A 86 -0.40 -16.10 -5.17
CA TYR A 86 -0.92 -17.37 -5.66
C TYR A 86 -2.45 -17.40 -5.63
N ILE A 87 -3.09 -17.26 -6.79
CA ILE A 87 -4.54 -17.25 -6.98
C ILE A 87 -4.98 -18.61 -7.45
N ASN A 88 -5.79 -19.30 -6.64
CA ASN A 88 -6.49 -20.51 -7.06
C ASN A 88 -7.93 -20.16 -7.42
N ALA A 89 -8.36 -20.52 -8.63
CA ALA A 89 -9.73 -20.33 -9.08
C ALA A 89 -10.74 -21.11 -8.20
N SER A 90 -10.33 -22.24 -7.63
CA SER A 90 -11.13 -23.05 -6.70
C SER A 90 -11.14 -22.48 -5.26
N ASN A 91 -11.59 -21.23 -5.10
CA ASN A 91 -11.94 -20.48 -3.88
C ASN A 91 -11.45 -20.97 -2.48
N ARG A 92 -10.23 -21.50 -2.33
CA ARG A 92 -9.58 -21.73 -1.03
C ARG A 92 -8.81 -20.47 -0.65
N SER A 93 -9.54 -19.39 -0.48
CA SER A 93 -9.03 -18.01 -0.51
C SER A 93 -8.48 -17.51 0.83
N GLN A 94 -8.72 -18.19 1.95
CA GLN A 94 -8.29 -17.73 3.28
C GLN A 94 -6.76 -17.46 3.41
N PRO A 95 -5.84 -18.38 3.05
CA PRO A 95 -4.41 -18.11 3.18
C PRO A 95 -3.89 -17.08 2.17
N THR A 96 -4.37 -17.13 0.92
CA THR A 96 -4.00 -16.17 -0.13
C THR A 96 -4.49 -14.76 0.18
N LEU A 97 -5.73 -14.59 0.65
CA LEU A 97 -6.29 -13.29 1.05
C LEU A 97 -5.57 -12.73 2.27
N LYS A 98 -5.20 -13.56 3.25
CA LYS A 98 -4.39 -13.12 4.40
C LYS A 98 -3.03 -12.62 3.94
N LYS A 99 -2.36 -13.35 3.05
CA LYS A 99 -1.06 -12.96 2.49
C LYS A 99 -1.16 -11.71 1.63
N GLY A 100 -2.18 -11.60 0.78
CA GLY A 100 -2.44 -10.43 -0.07
C GLY A 100 -2.76 -9.18 0.74
N LYS A 101 -3.59 -9.29 1.79
CA LYS A 101 -3.83 -8.17 2.71
C LYS A 101 -2.54 -7.71 3.38
N GLN A 102 -1.69 -8.62 3.83
CA GLN A 102 -0.41 -8.24 4.46
C GLN A 102 0.56 -7.59 3.47
N ILE A 103 0.67 -8.14 2.26
CA ILE A 103 1.54 -7.64 1.19
C ILE A 103 1.10 -6.25 0.70
N ILE A 104 -0.20 -5.97 0.65
CA ILE A 104 -0.71 -4.71 0.08
C ILE A 104 -0.83 -3.63 1.15
N VAL A 105 -1.25 -3.98 2.37
CA VAL A 105 -1.56 -2.98 3.41
C VAL A 105 -0.30 -2.29 3.91
N ILE A 106 0.81 -3.00 4.10
CA ILE A 106 2.05 -2.39 4.62
C ILE A 106 2.65 -1.38 3.63
N PRO A 107 2.90 -1.72 2.34
CA PRO A 107 3.39 -0.76 1.36
C PRO A 107 2.41 0.39 1.10
N LYS A 108 1.09 0.12 1.12
CA LYS A 108 0.08 1.18 0.96
C LYS A 108 0.10 2.15 2.14
N LEU A 109 0.26 1.66 3.36
CA LEU A 109 0.44 2.52 4.54
C LEU A 109 1.76 3.29 4.48
N GLU A 110 2.86 2.65 4.08
CA GLU A 110 4.15 3.32 3.86
C GLU A 110 4.03 4.45 2.84
N TYR A 111 3.38 4.21 1.71
CA TYR A 111 3.12 5.23 0.69
C TYR A 111 2.28 6.39 1.24
N ILE A 112 1.20 6.10 1.98
CA ILE A 112 0.38 7.14 2.62
C ILE A 112 1.24 7.95 3.62
N PHE A 113 2.10 7.30 4.40
CA PHE A 113 3.00 7.96 5.34
C PHE A 113 4.10 8.80 4.68
N GLN A 114 4.45 8.55 3.41
CA GLN A 114 5.34 9.42 2.65
C GLN A 114 4.69 10.79 2.37
N HIS A 115 3.39 10.81 2.12
CA HIS A 115 2.65 12.02 1.74
C HIS A 115 1.90 12.69 2.89
N THR A 116 1.68 11.98 4.00
CA THR A 116 0.94 12.50 5.17
C THR A 116 1.74 12.30 6.45
N ILE A 117 2.15 13.42 7.06
CA ILE A 117 2.87 13.41 8.34
C ILE A 117 1.85 13.48 9.47
N LEU A 118 1.65 12.36 10.16
CA LEU A 118 0.82 12.31 11.35
C LEU A 118 1.66 12.63 12.59
N ASN A 119 1.04 13.30 13.56
CA ASN A 119 1.66 13.57 14.85
C ASN A 119 1.64 12.31 15.73
N TRP A 120 2.56 12.21 16.70
CA TRP A 120 2.70 11.05 17.58
C TRP A 120 1.35 10.59 18.19
N LYS A 121 0.54 11.53 18.68
CA LYS A 121 -0.78 11.22 19.27
C LYS A 121 -1.74 10.58 18.27
N GLN A 122 -1.72 11.02 17.01
CA GLN A 122 -2.57 10.46 15.95
C GLN A 122 -2.09 9.05 15.55
N CYS A 123 -0.78 8.85 15.43
CA CYS A 123 -0.21 7.51 15.21
C CYS A 123 -0.57 6.54 16.35
N GLN A 124 -0.52 7.01 17.60
CA GLN A 124 -0.92 6.18 18.75
C GLN A 124 -2.41 5.86 18.74
N GLN A 125 -3.29 6.81 18.39
CA GLN A 125 -4.72 6.55 18.23
C GLN A 125 -5.00 5.44 17.19
N LEU A 126 -4.25 5.42 16.09
CA LEU A 126 -4.33 4.34 15.09
C LEU A 126 -3.76 3.01 15.61
N MET A 127 -2.76 3.06 16.49
CA MET A 127 -2.17 1.86 17.11
C MET A 127 -3.04 1.18 18.14
N VAL A 128 -3.83 1.92 18.93
CA VAL A 128 -4.66 1.33 19.99
C VAL A 128 -5.52 0.14 19.52
N PRO A 129 -6.34 0.24 18.45
CA PRO A 129 -7.15 -0.89 18.01
C PRO A 129 -6.30 -2.07 17.52
N LEU A 130 -5.17 -1.80 16.85
CA LEU A 130 -4.27 -2.85 16.35
C LEU A 130 -3.56 -3.59 17.48
N LYS A 131 -3.08 -2.87 18.52
CA LYS A 131 -2.52 -3.46 19.74
C LYS A 131 -3.53 -4.36 20.44
N LYS A 132 -4.80 -3.94 20.54
CA LYS A 132 -5.87 -4.76 21.13
C LYS A 132 -6.11 -6.04 20.35
N LEU A 133 -6.23 -5.96 19.02
CA LEU A 133 -6.40 -7.14 18.16
C LEU A 133 -5.21 -8.10 18.28
N PHE A 134 -4.01 -7.56 18.35
CA PHE A 134 -2.78 -8.34 18.50
C PHE A 134 -2.70 -9.06 19.85
N LYS A 135 -2.99 -8.34 20.94
CA LYS A 135 -3.06 -8.93 22.29
C LYS A 135 -4.10 -10.05 22.33
N ASN A 136 -5.28 -9.84 21.75
CA ASN A 136 -6.33 -10.87 21.69
C ASN A 136 -5.89 -12.10 20.90
N ARG A 137 -5.18 -11.91 19.76
CA ARG A 137 -4.70 -13.01 18.92
C ARG A 137 -3.66 -13.89 19.64
N LEU A 138 -2.79 -13.27 20.44
CA LEU A 138 -1.75 -13.98 21.20
C LEU A 138 -2.20 -14.35 22.62
N ILE A 139 -3.47 -14.12 22.98
CA ILE A 139 -4.01 -14.41 24.32
C ILE A 139 -3.18 -13.69 25.40
N LEU A 140 -2.76 -12.46 25.10
CA LEU A 140 -2.01 -11.61 26.02
C LEU A 140 -2.97 -10.80 26.89
N LEU A 141 -2.60 -10.62 28.17
CA LEU A 141 -3.32 -9.75 29.09
C LEU A 141 -3.40 -8.32 28.53
N VAL A 142 -4.52 -7.63 28.78
CA VAL A 142 -4.72 -6.24 28.32
C VAL A 142 -3.60 -5.32 28.84
N ASN A 143 -3.10 -5.59 30.06
CA ASN A 143 -2.06 -4.83 30.74
C ASN A 143 -0.63 -5.18 30.29
N THR A 144 -0.47 -6.04 29.28
CA THR A 144 0.86 -6.38 28.75
C THR A 144 1.56 -5.11 28.28
N PRO A 145 2.81 -4.84 28.71
CA PRO A 145 3.54 -3.64 28.34
C PRO A 145 3.81 -3.60 26.84
N ASP A 146 3.76 -2.39 26.27
CA ASP A 146 3.93 -2.17 24.83
C ASP A 146 5.28 -2.67 24.29
N ASN A 147 6.32 -2.66 25.12
CA ASN A 147 7.65 -3.16 24.77
C ASN A 147 7.63 -4.64 24.34
N VAL A 148 6.70 -5.44 24.87
CA VAL A 148 6.54 -6.85 24.50
C VAL A 148 5.91 -7.00 23.11
N ILE A 149 5.05 -6.06 22.72
CA ILE A 149 4.37 -6.05 21.41
C ILE A 149 5.36 -5.71 20.28
N TYR A 150 6.32 -4.83 20.59
CA TYR A 150 7.31 -4.33 19.63
C TYR A 150 8.57 -5.19 19.56
N ASN A 151 8.74 -6.14 20.48
CA ASN A 151 9.96 -6.94 20.58
C ASN A 151 10.14 -7.89 19.39
N HIS A 152 11.30 -7.84 18.74
CA HIS A 152 11.66 -8.69 17.59
C HIS A 152 11.89 -10.18 17.93
N ILE A 153 11.92 -10.57 19.21
CA ILE A 153 12.14 -11.97 19.63
C ILE A 153 10.93 -12.87 19.31
N PHE A 154 9.72 -12.31 19.24
CA PHE A 154 8.49 -13.05 18.93
C PHE A 154 7.77 -12.43 17.73
N GLN A 155 6.56 -12.94 17.39
CA GLN A 155 5.68 -12.20 16.48
C GLN A 155 5.52 -10.78 17.01
N ASN A 156 5.80 -9.78 16.19
CA ASN A 156 5.82 -8.38 16.57
C ASN A 156 5.00 -7.52 15.60
N ILE A 157 4.61 -6.34 16.04
CA ILE A 157 3.99 -5.33 15.16
C ILE A 157 4.95 -4.15 15.04
N ASN A 158 5.12 -3.63 13.83
CA ASN A 158 5.86 -2.39 13.64
C ASN A 158 4.99 -1.19 14.05
N ASN A 159 5.53 -0.32 14.88
CA ASN A 159 4.86 0.93 15.24
C ASN A 159 4.72 1.83 14.00
N PHE A 160 3.51 2.34 13.74
CA PHE A 160 3.28 3.23 12.59
C PHE A 160 4.13 4.50 12.62
N TYR A 161 4.46 5.00 13.81
CA TYR A 161 5.35 6.15 13.90
C TYR A 161 6.75 5.81 13.37
N ASP A 162 7.28 4.63 13.70
CA ASP A 162 8.60 4.19 13.26
C ASP A 162 8.59 3.91 11.75
N ILE A 163 7.51 3.34 11.22
CA ILE A 163 7.31 3.18 9.77
C ILE A 163 7.28 4.55 9.07
N GLN A 164 6.57 5.52 9.63
CA GLN A 164 6.51 6.88 9.06
C GLN A 164 7.89 7.55 9.09
N VAL A 165 8.61 7.48 10.20
CA VAL A 165 9.97 8.03 10.32
C VAL A 165 10.91 7.37 9.31
N LYS A 166 10.86 6.04 9.19
CA LYS A 166 11.66 5.29 8.21
C LYS A 166 11.37 5.71 6.78
N ALA A 167 10.09 5.86 6.41
CA ALA A 167 9.70 6.30 5.08
C ALA A 167 10.23 7.72 4.76
N GLN A 168 10.15 8.64 5.72
CA GLN A 168 10.64 10.00 5.57
C GLN A 168 12.18 10.07 5.54
N LEU A 169 12.87 9.25 6.33
CA LEU A 169 14.33 9.15 6.33
C LEU A 169 14.86 8.70 4.98
N ASN A 170 14.19 7.77 4.30
CA ASN A 170 14.59 7.34 2.97
C ASN A 170 14.52 8.51 1.96
N SER A 171 13.43 9.27 1.96
CA SER A 171 13.28 10.46 1.12
C SER A 171 14.31 11.54 1.46
N LEU A 172 14.60 11.73 2.75
CA LEU A 172 15.62 12.67 3.21
C LEU A 172 17.03 12.24 2.77
N GLY A 173 17.35 10.96 2.90
CA GLY A 173 18.61 10.38 2.42
C GLY A 173 18.77 10.55 0.91
N ALA A 174 17.71 10.32 0.14
CA ALA A 174 17.71 10.57 -1.30
C ALA A 174 17.99 12.05 -1.63
N LEU A 175 17.39 12.99 -0.89
CA LEU A 175 17.66 14.43 -1.05
C LEU A 175 19.13 14.77 -0.81
N PHE A 176 19.73 14.26 0.27
CA PHE A 176 21.12 14.52 0.62
C PHE A 176 22.14 13.84 -0.29
N ASN A 177 21.76 12.74 -0.94
CA ASN A 177 22.63 12.06 -1.91
C ASN A 177 22.77 12.82 -3.24
N THR A 178 21.87 13.77 -3.52
CA THR A 178 21.96 14.62 -4.72
C THR A 178 22.74 15.91 -4.44
N LEU A 179 23.73 16.24 -5.29
CA LEU A 179 24.63 17.39 -5.11
C LEU A 179 23.88 18.73 -4.98
N ILE A 180 22.89 18.97 -5.83
CA ILE A 180 22.12 20.22 -5.88
C ILE A 180 21.15 20.33 -4.71
N LEU A 181 20.32 19.31 -4.47
CA LEU A 181 19.30 19.38 -3.40
C LEU A 181 19.94 19.32 -2.02
N ARG A 182 21.13 18.71 -1.87
CA ARG A 182 21.91 18.72 -0.64
C ARG A 182 22.22 20.14 -0.17
N GLN A 183 22.66 21.03 -1.07
CA GLN A 183 22.99 22.41 -0.71
C GLN A 183 21.75 23.16 -0.21
N LEU A 184 20.61 22.98 -0.89
CA LEU A 184 19.33 23.56 -0.48
C LEU A 184 18.85 22.99 0.86
N ALA A 185 19.02 21.68 1.09
CA ALA A 185 18.66 21.04 2.34
C ALA A 185 19.50 21.55 3.52
N ILE A 186 20.81 21.71 3.34
CA ILE A 186 21.72 22.30 4.34
C ILE A 186 21.32 23.74 4.67
N GLN A 187 21.05 24.56 3.65
CA GLN A 187 20.56 25.94 3.85
C GLN A 187 19.26 25.97 4.65
N LYS A 188 18.32 25.06 4.34
CA LYS A 188 17.05 24.96 5.07
C LYS A 188 17.24 24.53 6.52
N ILE A 189 18.13 23.59 6.81
CA ILE A 189 18.51 23.22 8.18
C ILE A 189 19.06 24.44 8.93
N HIS A 190 19.96 25.20 8.31
CA HIS A 190 20.54 26.38 8.93
C HIS A 190 19.49 27.45 9.24
N ASN A 191 18.54 27.68 8.32
CA ASN A 191 17.44 28.63 8.52
C ASN A 191 16.49 28.17 9.63
N VAL A 192 16.12 26.88 9.67
CA VAL A 192 15.27 26.32 10.74
C VAL A 192 16.00 26.36 12.09
N GLY A 193 17.30 26.06 12.11
CA GLY A 193 18.14 26.19 13.30
C GLY A 193 18.11 27.62 13.82
N LYS A 194 18.32 28.62 12.95
CA LYS A 194 18.17 30.03 13.33
C LYS A 194 16.77 30.32 13.90
N GLU A 195 15.69 29.94 13.21
CA GLU A 195 14.31 30.14 13.69
C GLU A 195 14.04 29.58 15.10
N ILE A 196 14.65 28.43 15.45
CA ILE A 196 14.46 27.78 16.74
C ILE A 196 15.32 28.41 17.84
N TRP A 197 16.54 28.84 17.50
CA TRP A 197 17.55 29.31 18.46
C TRP A 197 17.55 30.83 18.68
N TYR A 198 16.79 31.61 17.91
CA TYR A 198 16.65 33.04 18.16
C TYR A 198 15.90 33.31 19.49
N PRO A 199 16.47 34.09 20.43
CA PRO A 199 15.79 34.51 21.66
C PRO A 199 14.73 35.60 21.43
N THR A 200 14.54 36.04 20.19
CA THR A 200 13.54 37.04 19.80
C THR A 200 12.22 36.37 19.44
N ILE A 201 11.12 37.03 19.82
CA ILE A 201 9.76 36.58 19.49
C ILE A 201 9.60 36.50 17.95
N PRO A 202 9.24 35.33 17.39
CA PRO A 202 9.11 35.18 15.96
C PRO A 202 7.97 36.06 15.42
N TYR A 203 8.19 36.72 14.28
CA TYR A 203 7.22 37.65 13.66
C TYR A 203 5.82 37.04 13.41
N ASN A 204 5.72 35.72 13.30
CA ASN A 204 4.44 35.00 13.17
C ASN A 204 4.26 33.97 14.31
N ILE A 205 4.01 34.51 15.51
CA ILE A 205 3.77 33.79 16.76
C ILE A 205 2.62 32.77 16.64
N LYS A 206 1.62 33.05 15.78
CA LYS A 206 0.45 32.19 15.52
C LYS A 206 0.80 30.78 15.02
N LYS A 207 1.98 30.60 14.40
CA LYS A 207 2.51 29.30 13.98
C LYS A 207 2.83 28.39 15.18
N TYR A 208 3.12 28.99 16.34
CA TYR A 208 3.60 28.30 17.54
C TYR A 208 2.58 28.32 18.70
N THR A 209 1.67 29.31 18.78
CA THR A 209 0.70 29.45 19.88
C THR A 209 -0.45 28.45 19.88
N LYS A 210 -0.83 27.89 18.72
CA LYS A 210 -1.90 26.84 18.65
C LYS A 210 -1.59 25.57 19.44
N LYS A 211 -0.38 25.43 20.01
CA LYS A 211 0.06 24.27 20.81
C LYS A 211 0.03 24.50 22.33
N ILE A 212 -0.24 25.71 22.83
CA ILE A 212 -0.13 26.01 24.27
C ILE A 212 -1.50 25.88 24.95
N ARG A 213 -1.72 24.79 25.69
CA ARG A 213 -3.01 24.51 26.38
C ARG A 213 -3.34 25.45 27.53
N LYS A 214 -2.34 26.13 28.12
CA LYS A 214 -2.50 27.14 29.18
C LYS A 214 -1.48 28.26 28.97
N PRO A 215 -1.82 29.33 28.25
CA PRO A 215 -0.90 30.45 28.06
C PRO A 215 -0.67 31.17 29.39
N THR A 216 0.60 31.35 29.75
CA THR A 216 1.04 32.24 30.84
C THR A 216 0.73 33.70 30.49
N TYR A 217 0.74 34.58 31.49
CA TYR A 217 0.52 36.02 31.29
C TYR A 217 1.42 36.60 30.18
N LEU A 218 2.68 36.19 30.17
CA LEU A 218 3.70 36.57 29.19
C LEU A 218 3.34 36.11 27.76
N THR A 219 2.76 34.93 27.60
CA THR A 219 2.28 34.48 26.28
C THR A 219 1.03 35.21 25.81
N LYS A 220 0.19 35.73 26.71
CA LYS A 220 -0.98 36.55 26.35
C LYS A 220 -0.57 37.97 25.93
N SER A 221 0.43 38.55 26.58
CA SER A 221 0.94 39.89 26.24
C SER A 221 1.67 39.94 24.89
N LEU A 222 2.10 38.78 24.38
CA LEU A 222 2.76 38.66 23.07
C LEU A 222 1.78 38.43 21.91
N GLU A 223 0.48 38.25 22.16
CA GLU A 223 -0.54 38.09 21.10
C GLU A 223 -1.20 39.41 20.66
N PHE A 224 -0.76 40.56 21.19
CA PHE A 224 -1.21 41.90 20.82
C PHE A 224 -0.29 42.56 19.78
#